data_AF-A0A4Y9TGN1-F1
#
_entry.id   AF-A0A4Y9TGN1-F1
#
_cell.length_a   1.000
_cell.length_b   1.000
_cell.length_c   1.000
_cell.angle_alpha   90.00
_cell.angle_beta   90.00
_cell.angle_gamma   90.00
#
_symmetry.space_group_name_H-M   'P 1'
#
loop_
_entity.id
_entity.type
_entity.pdbx_description
1 polymer ?
#
loop_
_entity_poly.entity_id
_entity_poly.type
_entity_poly.pdbx_seq_one_letter_code
_entity_poly.pdbx_strand_id
1 'polypeptide(L)'
;MKKLIQGLDGPRTAQQALFYDLEDAAAIVGWAVVELTAMPTAGSPPSTAATLAKICALLTAQQEKLDRYAAEAKSQRIIRSEGDG
;
A
#
# COMPACT_ATOMS: atom_id res chain seq x y z
N MET A 1 -23.23 9.78 -25.89
CA MET A 1 -22.90 10.11 -24.48
C MET A 1 -22.73 8.81 -23.73
N LYS A 2 -21.52 8.48 -23.25
CA LYS A 2 -21.29 7.29 -22.43
C LYS A 2 -22.09 7.46 -21.14
N LYS A 3 -22.97 6.51 -20.81
CA LYS A 3 -23.66 6.48 -19.52
C LYS A 3 -22.59 6.46 -18.43
N LEU A 4 -22.37 7.60 -17.77
CA LEU A 4 -21.59 7.65 -16.54
C LEU A 4 -22.28 6.71 -15.56
N ILE A 5 -21.57 5.69 -15.09
CA ILE A 5 -22.06 4.81 -14.04
C ILE A 5 -22.22 5.69 -12.79
N GLN A 6 -23.45 6.06 -12.47
CA GLN A 6 -23.78 6.79 -11.24
C GLN A 6 -23.96 5.78 -10.11
N GLY A 7 -23.39 6.07 -8.94
CA GLY A 7 -23.34 5.16 -7.78
C GLY A 7 -21.93 4.76 -7.34
N LEU A 8 -20.88 5.36 -7.90
CA LEU A 8 -19.49 5.17 -7.44
C LEU A 8 -19.19 5.89 -6.10
N ASP A 9 -20.09 6.76 -5.64
CA ASP A 9 -19.93 7.55 -4.40
C ASP A 9 -20.59 6.90 -3.17
N GLY A 10 -20.99 5.63 -3.24
CA GLY A 10 -21.43 4.87 -2.07
C GLY A 10 -20.26 4.52 -1.13
N PRO A 11 -20.48 4.34 0.18
CA PRO A 11 -19.43 3.90 1.09
C PRO A 11 -18.81 2.60 0.58
N ARG A 12 -17.47 2.54 0.54
CA ARG A 12 -16.74 1.36 0.08
C ARG A 12 -17.14 0.17 0.95
N THR A 13 -17.52 -0.93 0.31
CA THR A 13 -17.67 -2.21 1.03
C THR A 13 -16.31 -2.62 1.62
N ALA A 14 -16.32 -3.42 2.69
CA ALA A 14 -15.09 -3.89 3.32
C ALA A 14 -14.16 -4.63 2.33
N GLN A 15 -14.73 -5.34 1.34
CA GLN A 15 -13.98 -5.99 0.27
C GLN A 15 -13.37 -5.02 -0.74
N GLN A 16 -14.08 -3.94 -1.10
CA GLN A 16 -13.52 -2.88 -1.95
C GLN A 16 -12.41 -2.12 -1.23
N ALA A 17 -12.56 -1.84 0.07
CA ALA A 17 -11.49 -1.27 0.86
C ALA A 17 -10.25 -2.19 0.87
N LEU A 18 -10.43 -3.51 1.01
CA LEU A 18 -9.32 -4.48 0.95
C LEU A 18 -8.62 -4.46 -0.40
N PHE A 19 -9.39 -4.42 -1.47
CA PHE A 19 -8.84 -4.33 -2.82
C PHE A 19 -7.97 -3.09 -3.00
N TYR A 20 -8.48 -1.90 -2.69
CA TYR A 20 -7.71 -0.66 -2.85
C TYR A 20 -6.48 -0.60 -1.94
N ASP A 21 -6.60 -1.10 -0.72
CA ASP A 21 -5.47 -1.16 0.20
C ASP A 21 -4.34 -2.08 -0.30
N LEU A 22 -4.68 -3.18 -0.96
CA LEU A 22 -3.72 -4.09 -1.58
C LEU A 22 -3.10 -3.46 -2.84
N GLU A 23 -3.88 -2.74 -3.66
CA GLU A 23 -3.35 -1.99 -4.80
C GLU A 23 -2.35 -0.91 -4.36
N ASP A 24 -2.67 -0.15 -3.30
CA ASP A 24 -1.79 0.85 -2.70
C ASP A 24 -0.48 0.22 -2.18
N ALA A 25 -0.58 -0.89 -1.44
CA ALA A 25 0.58 -1.61 -0.96
C ALA A 25 1.49 -2.10 -2.10
N ALA A 26 0.90 -2.65 -3.17
CA ALA A 26 1.64 -3.08 -4.35
C ALA A 26 2.34 -1.92 -5.06
N ALA A 27 1.67 -0.77 -5.19
CA ALA A 27 2.26 0.43 -5.80
C ALA A 27 3.45 0.95 -4.98
N ILE A 28 3.33 1.00 -3.65
CA ILE A 28 4.39 1.46 -2.75
C ILE A 28 5.60 0.51 -2.80
N VAL A 29 5.36 -0.81 -2.81
CA VAL A 29 6.44 -1.79 -2.98
C VAL A 29 7.12 -1.63 -4.33
N GLY A 30 6.35 -1.45 -5.41
CA GLY A 30 6.90 -1.21 -6.75
C GLY A 30 7.77 0.04 -6.83
N TRP A 31 7.30 1.15 -6.25
CA TRP A 31 8.09 2.38 -6.15
C TRP A 31 9.38 2.18 -5.35
N ALA A 32 9.30 1.52 -4.18
CA ALA A 32 10.46 1.25 -3.34
C ALA A 32 11.52 0.41 -4.06
N VAL A 33 11.12 -0.59 -4.84
CA VAL A 33 12.05 -1.41 -5.65
C VAL A 33 12.77 -0.55 -6.69
N VAL A 34 12.07 0.35 -7.39
CA VAL A 34 12.69 1.26 -8.35
C VAL A 34 13.72 2.17 -7.68
N GLU A 35 13.37 2.77 -6.55
CA GLU A 35 14.28 3.65 -5.80
C GLU A 35 15.51 2.91 -5.28
N LEU A 36 15.33 1.72 -4.69
CA LEU A 36 16.46 0.90 -4.21
C LEU A 36 17.37 0.46 -5.34
N THR A 37 16.81 0.15 -6.52
CA THR A 37 17.60 -0.23 -7.71
C THR A 37 18.40 0.95 -8.26
N ALA A 38 17.87 2.17 -8.13
CA ALA A 38 18.55 3.39 -8.55
C ALA A 38 19.62 3.87 -7.55
N MET A 39 19.67 3.31 -6.33
CA MET A 39 20.66 3.71 -5.32
C MET A 39 22.07 3.23 -5.68
N PRO A 40 23.11 4.10 -5.58
CA PRO A 40 24.48 3.69 -5.81
C PRO A 40 24.97 2.73 -4.72
N THR A 41 25.61 1.63 -5.13
CA THR A 41 26.03 0.53 -4.25
C THR A 41 27.41 0.72 -3.58
N ALA A 42 28.16 1.80 -3.87
CA ALA A 42 29.43 2.10 -3.21
C ALA A 42 29.72 3.61 -3.16
N GLY A 43 30.24 4.11 -2.03
CA GLY A 43 30.64 5.52 -1.85
C GLY A 43 29.49 6.51 -1.68
N SER A 44 28.27 6.02 -1.39
CA SER A 44 27.06 6.83 -1.38
C SER A 44 27.10 7.97 -0.34
N PRO A 45 26.73 9.20 -0.71
CA PRO A 45 26.68 10.34 0.20
C PRO A 45 25.66 10.11 1.34
N PRO A 46 25.78 10.85 2.46
CA PRO A 46 24.89 10.70 3.63
C PRO A 46 23.38 10.82 3.29
N SER A 47 23.04 11.54 2.23
CA SER A 47 21.68 11.66 1.71
C SER A 47 21.09 10.33 1.24
N THR A 48 21.89 9.43 0.67
CA THR A 48 21.42 8.11 0.22
C THR A 48 21.06 7.22 1.40
N ALA A 49 21.82 7.26 2.50
CA ALA A 49 21.51 6.51 3.71
C ALA A 49 20.18 6.97 4.34
N ALA A 50 19.91 8.28 4.34
CA ALA A 50 18.64 8.84 4.80
C ALA A 50 17.46 8.43 3.91
N THR A 51 17.64 8.39 2.58
CA THR A 51 16.62 7.90 1.66
C THR A 51 16.36 6.41 1.86
N LEU A 52 17.41 5.59 2.04
CA LEU A 52 17.28 4.16 2.31
C LEU A 52 16.48 3.90 3.58
N ALA A 53 16.77 4.63 4.66
CA ALA A 53 16.02 4.54 5.91
C ALA A 53 14.52 4.86 5.73
N LYS A 54 14.18 5.87 4.90
CA LYS A 54 12.78 6.20 4.58
C LYS A 54 12.10 5.09 3.78
N ILE A 55 12.78 4.51 2.80
CA ILE A 55 12.25 3.39 2.03
C ILE A 55 12.00 2.19 2.93
N CYS A 56 12.95 1.84 3.80
CA CYS A 56 12.77 0.76 4.78
C CYS A 56 11.57 1.01 5.68
N ALA A 57 11.41 2.22 6.22
CA ALA A 57 10.26 2.55 7.07
C ALA A 57 8.91 2.43 6.32
N LEU A 58 8.85 2.88 5.06
CA LEU A 58 7.67 2.72 4.21
C LEU A 58 7.36 1.24 3.96
N LEU A 59 8.37 0.44 3.63
CA LEU A 59 8.19 -1.00 3.40
C LEU A 59 7.75 -1.74 4.67
N THR A 60 8.29 -1.39 5.85
CA THR A 60 7.84 -1.97 7.13
C THR A 60 6.37 -1.63 7.40
N ALA A 61 5.95 -0.39 7.16
CA ALA A 61 4.55 -0.01 7.33
C ALA A 61 3.61 -0.79 6.37
N GLN A 62 4.04 -1.01 5.12
CA GLN A 62 3.29 -1.83 4.18
C GLN A 62 3.26 -3.32 4.58
N GLN A 63 4.35 -3.86 5.10
CA GLN A 63 4.40 -5.23 5.62
C GLN A 63 3.37 -5.42 6.75
N GLU A 64 3.34 -4.53 7.73
CA GLU A 64 2.37 -4.58 8.83
C GLU A 64 0.92 -4.44 8.34
N LYS A 65 0.69 -3.61 7.31
CA LYS A 65 -0.61 -3.46 6.64
C LYS A 65 -1.05 -4.78 5.99
N LEU A 66 -0.16 -5.43 5.24
CA LEU A 66 -0.40 -6.73 4.60
C LEU A 66 -0.62 -7.87 5.59
N ASP A 67 0.14 -7.92 6.69
CA ASP A 67 -0.03 -8.94 7.74
C ASP A 67 -1.42 -8.86 8.38
N ARG A 68 -1.95 -7.65 8.61
CA ARG A 68 -3.32 -7.45 9.07
C ARG A 68 -4.34 -7.99 8.06
N TYR A 69 -4.13 -7.74 6.77
CA TYR A 69 -5.03 -8.27 5.73
C TYR A 69 -4.96 -9.78 5.60
N ALA A 70 -3.77 -10.37 5.75
CA ALA A 70 -3.62 -11.82 5.79
C ALA A 70 -4.38 -12.42 6.99
N ALA A 71 -4.37 -11.75 8.15
CA ALA A 71 -5.14 -12.17 9.32
C ALA A 71 -6.66 -12.04 9.12
N GLU A 72 -7.14 -10.95 8.50
CA GLU A 72 -8.56 -10.77 8.12
C GLU A 72 -9.02 -11.87 7.14
N ALA A 73 -8.21 -12.15 6.11
CA ALA A 73 -8.49 -13.19 5.14
C ALA A 73 -8.49 -14.59 5.78
N LYS A 74 -7.51 -14.89 6.64
CA LYS A 74 -7.41 -16.17 7.37
C LYS A 74 -8.60 -16.40 8.30
N SER A 75 -9.12 -15.33 8.92
CA SER A 75 -10.30 -15.39 9.79
C SER A 75 -11.63 -15.34 9.02
N GLN A 76 -11.60 -15.24 7.68
CA GLN A 76 -12.76 -15.07 6.81
C GLN A 76 -13.68 -13.92 7.25
N ARG A 77 -13.11 -12.90 7.90
CA ARG A 77 -13.86 -11.79 8.47
C ARG A 77 -13.09 -10.50 8.24
N ILE A 78 -13.60 -9.69 7.32
CA ILE A 78 -13.07 -8.36 7.05
C ILE A 78 -13.68 -7.41 8.09
N ILE A 79 -12.87 -6.91 9.01
CA ILE A 79 -13.30 -6.01 10.08
C ILE A 79 -12.84 -4.59 9.71
N ARG A 80 -13.61 -3.93 8.84
CA ARG A 80 -13.35 -2.54 8.42
C ARG A 80 -14.62 -1.74 8.57
N SER A 81 -14.51 -0.54 9.13
CA SER A 81 -15.64 0.39 9.17
C SER A 81 -16.02 0.81 7.76
N GLU A 82 -17.31 0.72 7.43
CA GLU A 82 -17.89 1.37 6.26
C GLU A 82 -17.74 2.90 6.47
N GLY A 83 -16.63 3.49 6.04
CA GLY A 83 -16.42 4.94 6.19
C GLY A 83 -14.98 5.45 6.18
N ASP A 84 -13.96 4.61 6.38
CA ASP A 84 -12.55 5.04 6.34
C ASP A 84 -12.00 5.05 4.90
N GLY A 85 -12.73 5.73 4.00
CA GLY A 85 -12.42 5.84 2.57
C GLY A 85 -11.76 7.15 2.17
#